data_AF-A0A814YHG6-F1
#
_entry.id   AF-A0A814YHG6-F1
#
_cell.length_a   1.000
_cell.length_b   1.000
_cell.length_c   1.000
_cell.angle_alpha   90.00
_cell.angle_beta   90.00
_cell.angle_gamma   90.00
#
_symmetry.space_group_name_H-M   'P 1'
#
loop_
_entity.id
_entity.type
_entity.pdbx_description
1 polymer ?
#
loop_
_entity_poly.entity_id
_entity_poly.type
_entity_poly.pdbx_seq_one_letter_code
_entity_poly.pdbx_strand_id
1 'polypeptide(L)'
;MTDSLLPTPNSINQSKLSDMEKSEKMENKLDTKGREEPKTGRLVDAKQRRKKMHQAKALNNNIHAWRNDHSIVNRRNPGVFKQMSQACRDRLVQTPTVIMMVGLPARGKTYMARKLARYLHWIGIKTKVFNVGDYRRDAVKVYTGNEFFNPDNTEAVAIRNLCAQNALEDMCNYLQNQGEVAIFDATNTTRERRRTIYNYCTEVCCFRVFFVESICNSPEVIQANIREVKLKSPDYKNVSEEEAVEDFLLRIELYVKQYEPIDDKITEKHYSFIKIYNCGERFLVHKIRGTIQSRVVYFLMNMHVLQRTIYLTRHGESEMNVQQRIGGDSPLSPAGITYTEALAQYIANENIKDLIVWTSARQQAICTAAKINAPTEPLKALNGINPGMFEGLTYREVAERYPEEFAARDRSKYYYRYPGGESYHDLVARLEPVIMELERAENLLVICHQAVARCILAYFLDKDPEHLPYIKVPLHTVIKLTPMAYGCMMESIPLSVEAVNTHRSKPKNCDPHRPVAEALNEFLEVRSETKTGPTTIQIIYQNAGTAIETTDAYGNRIQRRDSIIGDVSPNNSFPLSYDSII
;
A
#
# COMPACT_ATOMS: atom_id res chain seq x y z
N MET A 1 -3.50 11.98 -75.59
CA MET A 1 -2.77 13.25 -75.64
C MET A 1 -1.97 13.33 -74.34
N THR A 2 -0.77 12.75 -74.41
CA THR A 2 0.54 13.44 -74.28
C THR A 2 0.88 13.68 -72.81
N ASP A 3 1.58 12.76 -72.15
CA ASP A 3 3.05 12.66 -72.08
C ASP A 3 3.76 13.92 -71.56
N SER A 4 4.73 13.66 -70.68
CA SER A 4 6.05 14.30 -70.63
C SER A 4 6.42 15.20 -69.42
N LEU A 5 7.42 14.66 -68.69
CA LEU A 5 8.71 15.26 -68.35
C LEU A 5 8.87 16.14 -67.09
N LEU A 6 9.75 15.62 -66.23
CA LEU A 6 10.67 16.31 -65.32
C LEU A 6 11.29 17.58 -65.93
N PRO A 7 11.81 18.44 -65.05
CA PRO A 7 13.20 18.85 -65.23
C PRO A 7 14.01 18.80 -63.92
N THR A 8 15.17 18.16 -63.98
CA THR A 8 16.38 18.66 -63.31
C THR A 8 17.03 19.70 -64.23
N PRO A 9 17.76 20.68 -63.69
CA PRO A 9 19.21 20.62 -63.89
C PRO A 9 20.05 21.05 -62.67
N ASN A 10 21.29 20.55 -62.74
CA ASN A 10 22.42 20.66 -61.83
C ASN A 10 23.00 22.08 -61.64
N SER A 11 23.68 22.20 -60.50
CA SER A 11 24.99 22.81 -60.22
C SER A 11 25.12 24.30 -59.83
N ILE A 12 25.99 24.46 -58.82
CA ILE A 12 26.78 25.62 -58.38
C ILE A 12 26.13 26.53 -57.32
N ASN A 13 26.45 26.26 -56.04
CA ASN A 13 27.31 27.20 -55.29
C ASN A 13 27.89 26.57 -54.01
N GLN A 14 29.17 26.20 -54.07
CA GLN A 14 30.04 25.82 -52.95
C GLN A 14 30.47 27.06 -52.12
N SER A 15 29.57 27.98 -51.79
CA SER A 15 29.91 29.28 -51.17
C SER A 15 29.11 29.65 -49.92
N LYS A 16 28.38 28.71 -49.30
CA LYS A 16 27.68 28.97 -48.02
C LYS A 16 28.13 28.11 -46.83
N LEU A 17 29.19 27.30 -47.02
CA LEU A 17 29.84 26.53 -45.97
C LEU A 17 31.07 27.22 -45.36
N SER A 18 31.51 28.37 -45.89
CA SER A 18 32.67 29.13 -45.37
C SER A 18 32.31 30.31 -44.47
N ASP A 19 31.02 30.65 -44.33
CA ASP A 19 30.58 31.85 -43.60
C ASP A 19 29.98 31.55 -42.22
N MET A 20 29.61 30.29 -41.93
CA MET A 20 29.21 29.87 -40.58
C MET A 20 30.41 29.63 -39.65
N GLU A 21 31.55 29.16 -40.17
CA GLU A 21 32.78 28.91 -39.39
C GLU A 21 33.53 30.18 -38.97
N LYS A 22 33.12 31.35 -39.48
CA LYS A 22 33.69 32.66 -39.07
C LYS A 22 32.86 33.38 -38.00
N SER A 23 31.61 32.98 -37.76
CA SER A 23 30.80 33.56 -36.68
C SER A 23 31.11 32.94 -35.30
N GLU A 24 31.45 31.66 -35.24
CA GLU A 24 31.86 30.98 -34.00
C GLU A 24 33.24 31.42 -33.46
N LYS A 25 34.06 32.11 -34.28
CA LYS A 25 35.37 32.62 -33.86
C LYS A 25 35.35 34.06 -33.33
N MET A 26 34.23 34.79 -33.40
CA MET A 26 34.13 36.16 -32.88
C MET A 26 33.41 36.29 -31.53
N GLU A 27 32.67 35.29 -31.05
CA GLU A 27 32.04 35.36 -29.71
C GLU A 27 32.96 34.88 -28.56
N ASN A 28 34.15 34.34 -28.85
CA ASN A 28 35.09 33.88 -27.81
C ASN A 28 36.20 34.88 -27.44
N LYS A 29 36.04 36.16 -27.79
CA LYS A 29 36.94 37.24 -27.35
C LYS A 29 36.14 38.47 -26.94
N LEU A 30 35.50 38.43 -25.77
CA LEU A 30 35.12 39.58 -24.94
C LEU A 30 34.33 39.05 -23.73
N ASP A 31 35.02 38.45 -22.75
CA ASP A 31 34.76 38.76 -21.34
C ASP A 31 35.81 38.10 -20.43
N THR A 32 36.93 38.79 -20.23
CA THR A 32 37.83 38.53 -19.09
C THR A 32 37.75 39.72 -18.16
N LYS A 33 36.79 39.71 -17.23
CA LYS A 33 36.91 40.36 -15.91
C LYS A 33 35.76 39.94 -14.95
N GLY A 34 36.12 39.16 -13.94
CA GLY A 34 35.50 39.26 -12.60
C GLY A 34 34.41 38.26 -12.22
N ARG A 35 34.81 37.07 -11.76
CA ARG A 35 34.41 36.41 -10.49
C ARG A 35 34.84 34.94 -10.53
N GLU A 36 35.71 34.56 -9.59
CA GLU A 36 36.12 33.18 -9.37
C GLU A 36 34.99 32.39 -8.69
N GLU A 37 34.38 31.47 -9.43
CA GLU A 37 33.61 30.35 -8.88
C GLU A 37 34.32 29.03 -9.26
N PRO A 38 34.29 27.99 -8.39
CA PRO A 38 35.10 26.80 -8.57
C PRO A 38 34.56 25.91 -9.72
N LYS A 39 35.25 25.97 -10.87
CA LYS A 39 34.96 25.23 -12.12
C LYS A 39 35.18 23.70 -12.06
N THR A 40 35.38 23.11 -10.88
CA THR A 40 35.68 21.67 -10.75
C THR A 40 34.44 20.78 -10.61
N GLY A 41 33.28 21.31 -10.21
CA GLY A 41 32.03 20.54 -10.04
C GLY A 41 31.22 20.29 -11.33
N ARG A 42 31.11 21.29 -12.22
CA ARG A 42 30.30 21.20 -13.46
C ARG A 42 30.88 20.25 -14.53
N LEU A 43 32.20 20.13 -14.60
CA LEU A 43 32.89 19.25 -15.56
C LEU A 43 32.82 17.77 -15.16
N VAL A 44 32.78 17.48 -13.85
CA VAL A 44 32.61 16.12 -13.32
C VAL A 44 31.19 15.63 -13.60
N ASP A 45 30.18 16.50 -13.40
CA ASP A 45 28.78 16.18 -13.65
C ASP A 45 28.48 16.01 -15.16
N ALA A 46 29.09 16.83 -16.03
CA ALA A 46 29.00 16.67 -17.49
C ALA A 46 29.67 15.40 -18.02
N LYS A 47 30.83 15.00 -17.46
CA LYS A 47 31.49 13.71 -17.79
C LYS A 47 30.67 12.51 -17.29
N GLN A 48 30.05 12.62 -16.13
CA GLN A 48 29.23 11.56 -15.54
C GLN A 48 27.89 11.41 -16.29
N ARG A 49 27.29 12.53 -16.73
CA ARG A 49 26.17 12.57 -17.70
C ARG A 49 26.56 11.96 -19.04
N ARG A 50 27.71 12.31 -19.64
CA ARG A 50 28.20 11.69 -20.88
C ARG A 50 28.48 10.19 -20.76
N LYS A 51 28.99 9.73 -19.61
CA LYS A 51 29.25 8.30 -19.33
C LYS A 51 27.94 7.52 -19.18
N LYS A 52 26.96 8.08 -18.46
CA LYS A 52 25.58 7.56 -18.39
C LYS A 52 24.87 7.61 -19.75
N MET A 53 25.12 8.62 -20.57
CA MET A 53 24.57 8.77 -21.93
C MET A 53 25.17 7.76 -22.92
N HIS A 54 26.47 7.46 -22.82
CA HIS A 54 27.09 6.38 -23.60
C HIS A 54 26.55 5.01 -23.16
N GLN A 55 26.34 4.79 -21.87
CA GLN A 55 25.68 3.58 -21.35
C GLN A 55 24.22 3.50 -21.82
N ALA A 56 23.45 4.60 -21.77
CA ALA A 56 22.04 4.64 -22.20
C ALA A 56 21.87 4.50 -23.73
N LYS A 57 22.77 5.09 -24.54
CA LYS A 57 22.77 4.90 -26.01
C LYS A 57 23.21 3.48 -26.39
N ALA A 58 24.18 2.90 -25.69
CA ALA A 58 24.53 1.49 -25.86
C ALA A 58 23.38 0.55 -25.45
N LEU A 59 22.58 0.93 -24.44
CA LEU A 59 21.41 0.18 -23.99
C LEU A 59 20.16 0.39 -24.85
N ASN A 60 20.01 1.53 -25.53
CA ASN A 60 18.89 1.76 -26.45
C ASN A 60 19.00 0.86 -27.70
N ASN A 61 20.22 0.51 -28.09
CA ASN A 61 20.47 -0.56 -29.09
C ASN A 61 20.09 -1.96 -28.56
N ASN A 62 19.91 -2.13 -27.24
CA ASN A 62 19.45 -3.39 -26.62
C ASN A 62 17.92 -3.56 -26.55
N ILE A 63 17.11 -2.58 -26.99
CA ILE A 63 15.67 -2.83 -27.19
C ILE A 63 15.47 -3.93 -28.25
N HIS A 64 16.38 -4.04 -29.22
CA HIS A 64 16.46 -5.18 -30.14
C HIS A 64 17.15 -6.43 -29.55
N ALA A 65 18.04 -6.27 -28.56
CA ALA A 65 18.68 -7.39 -27.86
C ALA A 65 17.73 -8.17 -26.94
N TRP A 66 16.55 -7.62 -26.67
CA TRP A 66 15.51 -8.27 -25.90
C TRP A 66 14.95 -9.55 -26.55
N ARG A 67 15.14 -9.71 -27.87
CA ARG A 67 14.89 -10.98 -28.58
C ARG A 67 15.95 -12.06 -28.28
N ASN A 68 17.15 -11.68 -27.87
CA ASN A 68 18.32 -12.56 -27.90
C ASN A 68 19.02 -12.74 -26.55
N ASP A 69 18.77 -11.90 -25.54
CA ASP A 69 19.42 -12.03 -24.22
C ASP A 69 18.74 -13.13 -23.36
N HIS A 70 19.32 -14.33 -23.43
CA HIS A 70 18.93 -15.51 -22.66
C HIS A 70 19.68 -15.65 -21.33
N SER A 71 20.54 -14.69 -20.97
CA SER A 71 21.48 -14.84 -19.84
C SER A 71 20.82 -14.83 -18.45
N ILE A 72 19.57 -14.39 -18.35
CA ILE A 72 18.85 -14.18 -17.08
C ILE A 72 17.98 -15.40 -16.68
N VAL A 73 17.73 -16.35 -17.60
CA VAL A 73 16.86 -17.51 -17.34
C VAL A 73 17.67 -18.68 -16.79
N ASN A 74 18.12 -18.62 -15.53
CA ASN A 74 18.92 -19.73 -14.98
C ASN A 74 18.68 -20.11 -13.51
N ARG A 75 17.55 -19.77 -12.89
CA ARG A 75 17.30 -20.17 -11.48
C ARG A 75 16.00 -20.90 -11.14
N ARG A 76 15.20 -21.33 -12.12
CA ARG A 76 14.28 -22.48 -11.98
C ARG A 76 14.27 -23.26 -13.29
N ASN A 77 14.50 -24.57 -13.21
CA ASN A 77 14.59 -25.56 -14.30
C ASN A 77 13.91 -25.13 -15.63
N PRO A 78 14.66 -24.57 -16.61
CA PRO A 78 14.10 -24.14 -17.89
C PRO A 78 13.63 -25.31 -18.76
N GLY A 79 14.21 -26.50 -18.57
CA GLY A 79 13.99 -27.65 -19.44
C GLY A 79 12.56 -28.20 -19.42
N VAL A 80 11.89 -28.17 -18.25
CA VAL A 80 10.55 -28.78 -18.10
C VAL A 80 9.46 -27.85 -18.64
N PHE A 81 9.57 -26.54 -18.43
CA PHE A 81 8.53 -25.57 -18.83
C PHE A 81 8.57 -25.19 -20.32
N LYS A 82 9.74 -25.20 -20.96
CA LYS A 82 9.89 -24.95 -22.42
C LYS A 82 9.32 -26.09 -23.27
N GLN A 83 9.30 -27.32 -22.76
CA GLN A 83 8.76 -28.51 -23.46
C GLN A 83 7.25 -28.69 -23.30
N MET A 84 6.61 -27.94 -22.39
CA MET A 84 5.16 -28.03 -22.18
C MET A 84 4.39 -27.23 -23.23
N SER A 85 3.33 -27.82 -23.79
CA SER A 85 2.40 -27.10 -24.66
C SER A 85 1.70 -25.96 -23.90
N GLN A 86 1.22 -24.94 -24.62
CA GLN A 86 0.45 -23.83 -24.01
C GLN A 86 -0.74 -24.35 -23.19
N ALA A 87 -1.41 -25.40 -23.69
CA ALA A 87 -2.51 -26.08 -23.00
C ALA A 87 -2.08 -26.73 -21.66
N CYS A 88 -0.83 -27.18 -21.52
CA CYS A 88 -0.30 -27.71 -20.27
C CYS A 88 0.11 -26.60 -19.28
N ARG A 89 0.62 -25.46 -19.76
CA ARG A 89 0.88 -24.29 -18.89
C ARG A 89 -0.41 -23.67 -18.36
N ASP A 90 -1.45 -23.63 -19.19
CA ASP A 90 -2.78 -23.18 -18.77
C ASP A 90 -3.42 -24.13 -17.72
N ARG A 91 -2.92 -25.36 -17.58
CA ARG A 91 -3.32 -26.34 -16.54
C ARG A 91 -2.52 -26.24 -15.24
N LEU A 92 -1.40 -25.50 -15.19
CA LEU A 92 -0.65 -25.31 -13.95
C LEU A 92 -1.39 -24.31 -13.04
N VAL A 93 -1.79 -24.78 -11.86
CA VAL A 93 -2.63 -24.01 -10.93
C VAL A 93 -1.89 -22.79 -10.35
N GLN A 94 -0.57 -22.85 -10.20
CA GLN A 94 0.25 -21.83 -9.53
C GLN A 94 1.26 -21.13 -10.47
N THR A 95 0.78 -20.52 -11.55
CA THR A 95 1.62 -19.63 -12.37
C THR A 95 1.67 -18.23 -11.74
N PRO A 96 2.86 -17.66 -11.45
CA PRO A 96 2.97 -16.29 -10.96
C PRO A 96 2.28 -15.29 -11.89
N THR A 97 1.66 -14.25 -11.31
CA THR A 97 0.85 -13.28 -12.07
C THR A 97 1.44 -11.88 -11.99
N VAL A 98 1.62 -11.26 -13.15
CA VAL A 98 1.97 -9.84 -13.29
C VAL A 98 0.68 -9.05 -13.52
N ILE A 99 0.38 -8.12 -12.61
CA ILE A 99 -0.68 -7.14 -12.77
C ILE A 99 -0.05 -5.87 -13.35
N MET A 100 -0.40 -5.53 -14.58
CA MET A 100 0.18 -4.40 -15.29
C MET A 100 -0.77 -3.20 -15.28
N MET A 101 -0.38 -2.13 -14.58
CA MET A 101 -1.17 -0.91 -14.54
C MET A 101 -1.05 -0.16 -15.87
N VAL A 102 -2.16 0.37 -16.39
CA VAL A 102 -2.22 1.15 -17.63
C VAL A 102 -3.04 2.42 -17.40
N GLY A 103 -2.61 3.53 -18.00
CA GLY A 103 -3.38 4.77 -18.03
C GLY A 103 -2.53 6.02 -17.79
N LEU A 104 -3.14 7.18 -18.05
CA LEU A 104 -2.51 8.49 -17.93
C LEU A 104 -2.08 8.83 -16.48
N PRO A 105 -1.17 9.79 -16.27
CA PRO A 105 -0.88 10.31 -14.93
C PRO A 105 -2.13 10.86 -14.21
N ALA A 106 -2.11 10.88 -12.87
CA ALA A 106 -3.24 11.29 -12.01
C ALA A 106 -4.57 10.52 -12.22
N ARG A 107 -4.50 9.26 -12.67
CA ARG A 107 -5.66 8.35 -12.82
C ARG A 107 -5.74 7.29 -11.72
N GLY A 108 -5.24 7.55 -10.52
CA GLY A 108 -5.36 6.62 -9.38
C GLY A 108 -4.60 5.28 -9.50
N LYS A 109 -3.70 5.09 -10.48
CA LYS A 109 -2.97 3.81 -10.65
C LYS A 109 -2.19 3.38 -9.41
N THR A 110 -1.35 4.26 -8.86
CA THR A 110 -0.56 3.97 -7.67
C THR A 110 -1.44 3.70 -6.44
N TYR A 111 -2.57 4.41 -6.33
CA TYR A 111 -3.57 4.18 -5.29
C TYR A 111 -4.15 2.77 -5.38
N MET A 112 -4.66 2.39 -6.56
CA MET A 112 -5.21 1.06 -6.82
C MET A 112 -4.17 -0.04 -6.63
N ALA A 113 -2.95 0.15 -7.15
CA ALA A 113 -1.86 -0.81 -7.03
C ALA A 113 -1.53 -1.10 -5.55
N ARG A 114 -1.45 -0.06 -4.72
CA ARG A 114 -1.13 -0.20 -3.29
C ARG A 114 -2.28 -0.81 -2.48
N LYS A 115 -3.52 -0.36 -2.69
CA LYS A 115 -4.70 -0.97 -2.06
C LYS A 115 -4.81 -2.45 -2.43
N LEU A 116 -4.64 -2.78 -3.72
CA LEU A 116 -4.70 -4.15 -4.21
C LEU A 116 -3.59 -5.01 -3.63
N ALA A 117 -2.36 -4.50 -3.57
CA ALA A 117 -1.25 -5.23 -2.94
C ALA A 117 -1.52 -5.54 -1.47
N ARG A 118 -2.05 -4.56 -0.72
CA ARG A 118 -2.40 -4.70 0.69
C ARG A 118 -3.50 -5.75 0.89
N TYR A 119 -4.54 -5.72 0.05
CA TYR A 119 -5.59 -6.73 0.06
C TYR A 119 -5.04 -8.14 -0.21
N LEU A 120 -4.26 -8.31 -1.28
CA LEU A 120 -3.68 -9.59 -1.63
C LEU A 120 -2.74 -10.10 -0.53
N HIS A 121 -1.92 -9.23 0.07
CA HIS A 121 -1.07 -9.55 1.20
C HIS A 121 -1.89 -10.00 2.42
N TRP A 122 -2.94 -9.25 2.76
CA TRP A 122 -3.79 -9.56 3.91
C TRP A 122 -4.47 -10.92 3.81
N ILE A 123 -4.91 -11.33 2.61
CA ILE A 123 -5.45 -12.70 2.38
C ILE A 123 -4.37 -13.78 2.22
N GLY A 124 -3.08 -13.43 2.40
CA GLY A 124 -1.97 -14.37 2.40
C GLY A 124 -1.26 -14.58 1.06
N ILE A 125 -1.57 -13.81 0.02
CA ILE A 125 -0.92 -13.90 -1.30
C ILE A 125 0.32 -13.01 -1.34
N LYS A 126 1.49 -13.60 -1.59
CA LYS A 126 2.78 -12.88 -1.63
C LYS A 126 2.81 -11.91 -2.81
N THR A 127 2.62 -10.63 -2.49
CA THR A 127 2.45 -9.56 -3.47
C THR A 127 3.44 -8.42 -3.27
N LYS A 128 3.98 -7.86 -4.35
CA LYS A 128 4.86 -6.67 -4.31
C LYS A 128 4.55 -5.70 -5.45
N VAL A 129 4.57 -4.39 -5.15
CA VAL A 129 4.44 -3.31 -6.14
C VAL A 129 5.82 -2.88 -6.64
N PHE A 130 5.96 -2.71 -7.95
CA PHE A 130 7.14 -2.20 -8.63
C PHE A 130 6.76 -0.90 -9.34
N ASN A 131 6.99 0.24 -8.68
CA ASN A 131 6.63 1.55 -9.20
C ASN A 131 7.80 2.14 -10.00
N VAL A 132 7.65 2.21 -11.33
CA VAL A 132 8.72 2.70 -12.22
C VAL A 132 9.09 4.16 -11.95
N GLY A 133 8.19 4.93 -11.31
CA GLY A 133 8.46 6.28 -10.85
C GLY A 133 9.51 6.35 -9.73
N ASP A 134 9.59 5.35 -8.85
CA ASP A 134 10.63 5.25 -7.80
C ASP A 134 12.00 5.03 -8.44
N TYR A 135 12.13 4.05 -9.33
CA TYR A 135 13.35 3.79 -10.10
C TYR A 135 13.84 5.03 -10.86
N ARG A 136 12.91 5.81 -11.43
CA ARG A 136 13.24 7.07 -12.11
C ARG A 136 13.78 8.13 -11.16
N ARG A 137 13.21 8.27 -9.96
CA ARG A 137 13.69 9.23 -8.95
C ARG A 137 15.09 8.86 -8.44
N ASP A 138 15.36 7.57 -8.29
CA ASP A 138 16.69 7.11 -7.89
C ASP A 138 17.73 7.34 -8.99
N ALA A 139 17.34 7.15 -10.26
CA ALA A 139 18.22 7.39 -11.41
C ALA A 139 18.48 8.88 -11.66
N VAL A 140 17.46 9.72 -11.44
CA VAL A 140 17.45 11.17 -11.73
C VAL A 140 17.18 11.93 -10.42
N LYS A 141 18.25 12.24 -9.68
CA LYS A 141 18.18 12.84 -8.34
C LYS A 141 17.50 14.21 -8.26
N VAL A 142 17.36 14.93 -9.39
CA VAL A 142 16.73 16.24 -9.46
C VAL A 142 15.68 16.24 -10.56
N TYR A 143 14.44 16.52 -10.21
CA TYR A 143 13.36 16.71 -11.18
C TYR A 143 13.53 18.05 -11.89
N THR A 144 13.60 18.05 -13.22
CA THR A 144 13.83 19.25 -14.04
C THR A 144 12.57 19.71 -14.79
N GLY A 145 11.37 19.31 -14.33
CA GLY A 145 10.09 19.68 -14.95
C GLY A 145 9.58 18.69 -16.01
N ASN A 146 8.45 19.06 -16.62
CA ASN A 146 7.68 18.23 -17.55
C ASN A 146 8.40 17.85 -18.86
N GLU A 147 9.40 18.62 -19.30
CA GLU A 147 10.21 18.33 -20.51
C GLU A 147 10.92 16.96 -20.45
N PHE A 148 11.16 16.43 -19.26
CA PHE A 148 11.65 15.07 -19.08
C PHE A 148 10.66 14.01 -19.61
N PHE A 149 9.37 14.32 -19.67
CA PHE A 149 8.34 13.41 -20.18
C PHE A 149 8.02 13.61 -21.65
N ASN A 150 8.62 14.63 -22.29
CA ASN A 150 8.43 14.92 -23.70
C ASN A 150 8.85 13.71 -24.55
N PRO A 151 7.98 13.23 -25.47
CA PRO A 151 8.31 12.09 -26.32
C PRO A 151 9.48 12.35 -27.29
N ASP A 152 9.71 13.60 -27.67
CA ASP A 152 10.78 13.97 -28.60
C ASP A 152 12.14 14.07 -27.89
N ASN A 153 12.15 14.05 -26.55
CA ASN A 153 13.35 14.03 -25.74
C ASN A 153 13.96 12.62 -25.68
N THR A 154 14.77 12.29 -26.69
CA THR A 154 15.41 10.97 -26.83
C THR A 154 16.24 10.53 -25.63
N GLU A 155 16.92 11.46 -24.94
CA GLU A 155 17.69 11.16 -23.73
C GLU A 155 16.76 10.74 -22.58
N ALA A 156 15.71 11.52 -22.33
CA ALA A 156 14.77 11.23 -21.26
C ALA A 156 13.94 9.96 -21.54
N VAL A 157 13.60 9.68 -22.80
CA VAL A 157 13.00 8.40 -23.23
C VAL A 157 13.94 7.24 -22.89
N ALA A 158 15.23 7.33 -23.23
CA ALA A 158 16.20 6.27 -22.93
C ALA A 158 16.34 6.01 -21.42
N ILE A 159 16.38 7.07 -20.60
CA ILE A 159 16.41 6.94 -19.13
C ILE A 159 15.13 6.27 -18.61
N ARG A 160 13.94 6.69 -19.08
CA ARG A 160 12.66 6.08 -18.67
C ARG A 160 12.57 4.60 -19.07
N ASN A 161 13.11 4.23 -20.23
CA ASN A 161 13.18 2.83 -20.68
C ASN A 161 14.11 2.01 -19.79
N LEU A 162 15.28 2.54 -19.43
CA LEU A 162 16.19 1.89 -18.49
C LEU A 162 15.55 1.69 -17.10
N CYS A 163 14.86 2.70 -16.58
CA CYS A 163 14.16 2.57 -15.29
C CYS A 163 13.06 1.48 -15.34
N ALA A 164 12.34 1.40 -16.46
CA ALA A 164 11.34 0.37 -16.67
C ALA A 164 11.95 -1.03 -16.76
N GLN A 165 13.12 -1.15 -17.39
CA GLN A 165 13.87 -2.40 -17.49
C GLN A 165 14.34 -2.87 -16.12
N ASN A 166 14.98 -2.00 -15.33
CA ASN A 166 15.44 -2.35 -13.98
C ASN A 166 14.27 -2.82 -13.09
N ALA A 167 13.13 -2.11 -13.16
CA ALA A 167 11.93 -2.50 -12.44
C ALA A 167 11.38 -3.86 -12.91
N LEU A 168 11.44 -4.15 -14.21
CA LEU A 168 11.01 -5.43 -14.78
C LEU A 168 11.93 -6.58 -14.35
N GLU A 169 13.24 -6.37 -14.31
CA GLU A 169 14.22 -7.35 -13.85
C GLU A 169 14.00 -7.69 -12.37
N ASP A 170 13.86 -6.69 -11.51
CA ASP A 170 13.56 -6.88 -10.08
C ASP A 170 12.21 -7.60 -9.87
N MET A 171 11.21 -7.28 -10.70
CA MET A 171 9.92 -7.94 -10.69
C MET A 171 10.03 -9.43 -11.04
N CYS A 172 10.76 -9.75 -12.11
CA CYS A 172 11.00 -11.13 -12.51
C CYS A 172 11.77 -11.89 -11.44
N ASN A 173 12.82 -11.30 -10.88
CA ASN A 173 13.58 -11.89 -9.77
C ASN A 173 12.68 -12.18 -8.56
N TYR A 174 11.79 -11.27 -8.20
CA TYR A 174 10.85 -11.50 -7.10
C TYR A 174 9.92 -12.69 -7.37
N LEU A 175 9.28 -12.74 -8.53
CA LEU A 175 8.33 -13.81 -8.91
C LEU A 175 9.01 -15.18 -9.11
N GLN A 176 10.25 -15.20 -9.57
CA GLN A 176 11.01 -16.45 -9.72
C GLN A 176 11.46 -17.04 -8.38
N ASN A 177 11.56 -16.24 -7.33
CA ASN A 177 12.06 -16.69 -6.04
C ASN A 177 10.91 -16.92 -5.04
N GLN A 178 10.24 -15.85 -4.63
CA GLN A 178 9.35 -15.87 -3.47
C GLN A 178 7.95 -15.30 -3.72
N GLY A 179 7.75 -14.56 -4.81
CA GLY A 179 6.50 -13.87 -5.11
C GLY A 179 5.48 -14.71 -5.85
N GLU A 180 4.19 -14.41 -5.62
CA GLU A 180 3.07 -14.99 -6.36
C GLU A 180 2.43 -13.97 -7.31
N VAL A 181 2.35 -12.71 -6.86
CA VAL A 181 1.81 -11.60 -7.65
C VAL A 181 2.77 -10.42 -7.64
N ALA A 182 3.01 -9.82 -8.80
CA ALA A 182 3.73 -8.56 -8.89
C ALA A 182 2.90 -7.51 -9.61
N ILE A 183 2.81 -6.31 -9.03
CA ILE A 183 2.07 -5.19 -9.62
C ILE A 183 3.06 -4.21 -10.24
N PHE A 184 3.09 -4.16 -11.56
CA PHE A 184 3.96 -3.26 -12.32
C PHE A 184 3.27 -1.91 -12.53
N ASP A 185 3.56 -0.95 -11.65
CA ASP A 185 2.94 0.38 -11.62
C ASP A 185 3.73 1.37 -12.49
N ALA A 186 3.22 1.57 -13.72
CA ALA A 186 3.70 2.56 -14.67
C ALA A 186 2.53 3.05 -15.54
N THR A 187 2.78 4.01 -16.44
CA THR A 187 1.74 4.48 -17.37
C THR A 187 1.38 3.44 -18.42
N ASN A 188 2.38 2.75 -18.99
CA ASN A 188 2.22 1.69 -20.01
C ASN A 188 1.22 2.08 -21.13
N THR A 189 1.26 3.34 -21.54
CA THR A 189 0.25 3.99 -22.40
C THR A 189 0.38 3.64 -23.87
N THR A 190 1.50 3.10 -24.33
CA THR A 190 1.72 2.70 -25.74
C THR A 190 1.54 1.20 -25.93
N ARG A 191 1.00 0.80 -27.09
CA ARG A 191 0.81 -0.62 -27.46
C ARG A 191 2.13 -1.35 -27.57
N GLU A 192 3.15 -0.70 -28.14
CA GLU A 192 4.48 -1.29 -28.29
C GLU A 192 5.04 -1.73 -26.94
N ARG A 193 4.98 -0.86 -25.93
CA ARG A 193 5.48 -1.16 -24.58
C ARG A 193 4.72 -2.31 -23.95
N ARG A 194 3.38 -2.32 -24.02
CA ARG A 194 2.55 -3.40 -23.49
C ARG A 194 2.86 -4.73 -24.15
N ARG A 195 2.95 -4.75 -25.49
CA ARG A 195 3.31 -5.93 -26.28
C ARG A 195 4.68 -6.47 -25.91
N THR A 196 5.69 -5.60 -25.82
CA THR A 196 7.03 -6.00 -25.41
C THR A 196 6.95 -6.67 -24.05
N ILE A 197 6.52 -5.99 -22.99
CA ILE A 197 6.52 -6.55 -21.63
C ILE A 197 5.63 -7.81 -21.54
N TYR A 198 4.48 -7.84 -22.21
CA TYR A 198 3.62 -9.02 -22.28
C TYR A 198 4.37 -10.23 -22.82
N ASN A 199 5.04 -10.09 -23.98
CA ASN A 199 5.80 -11.17 -24.59
C ASN A 199 6.95 -11.63 -23.66
N TYR A 200 7.61 -10.73 -22.91
CA TYR A 200 8.59 -11.17 -21.88
C TYR A 200 7.93 -12.14 -20.93
N CYS A 201 6.84 -11.66 -20.33
CA CYS A 201 6.30 -12.27 -19.14
C CYS A 201 5.72 -13.61 -19.55
N THR A 202 5.02 -13.69 -20.68
CA THR A 202 4.39 -14.93 -21.12
C THR A 202 5.33 -15.89 -21.84
N GLU A 203 6.21 -15.43 -22.71
CA GLU A 203 7.02 -16.30 -23.58
C GLU A 203 8.39 -16.63 -22.96
N VAL A 204 9.02 -15.67 -22.28
CA VAL A 204 10.35 -15.84 -21.68
C VAL A 204 10.24 -16.32 -20.24
N CYS A 205 9.43 -15.65 -19.43
CA CYS A 205 9.33 -15.93 -18.00
C CYS A 205 8.24 -16.94 -17.62
N CYS A 206 7.33 -17.27 -18.54
CA CYS A 206 6.18 -18.14 -18.31
C CYS A 206 5.24 -17.67 -17.16
N PHE A 207 5.09 -16.36 -16.97
CA PHE A 207 4.13 -15.73 -16.06
C PHE A 207 2.79 -15.48 -16.75
N ARG A 208 1.73 -15.31 -15.94
CA ARG A 208 0.45 -14.75 -16.41
C ARG A 208 0.52 -13.23 -16.38
N VAL A 209 -0.15 -12.57 -17.32
CA VAL A 209 -0.29 -11.11 -17.34
C VAL A 209 -1.76 -10.74 -17.26
N PHE A 210 -2.07 -9.78 -16.40
CA PHE A 210 -3.41 -9.19 -16.24
C PHE A 210 -3.29 -7.67 -16.26
N PHE A 211 -3.95 -6.99 -17.19
CA PHE A 211 -3.89 -5.53 -17.26
C PHE A 211 -5.01 -4.87 -16.45
N VAL A 212 -4.67 -3.80 -15.76
CA VAL A 212 -5.62 -2.92 -15.05
C VAL A 212 -5.48 -1.52 -15.63
N GLU A 213 -6.42 -1.15 -16.51
CA GLU A 213 -6.44 0.16 -17.16
C GLU A 213 -7.37 1.12 -16.43
N SER A 214 -6.82 2.28 -16.02
CA SER A 214 -7.58 3.35 -15.39
C SER A 214 -7.85 4.48 -16.37
N ILE A 215 -9.13 4.74 -16.65
CA ILE A 215 -9.60 5.75 -17.59
C ILE A 215 -10.51 6.71 -16.82
N CYS A 216 -10.08 7.95 -16.62
CA CYS A 216 -10.91 8.98 -16.00
C CYS A 216 -10.78 10.28 -16.78
N ASN A 217 -11.92 10.89 -17.10
CA ASN A 217 -11.98 12.15 -17.83
C ASN A 217 -12.59 13.30 -17.01
N SER A 218 -13.01 13.05 -15.76
CA SER A 218 -13.53 14.11 -14.86
C SER A 218 -12.41 15.05 -14.42
N PRO A 219 -12.46 16.35 -14.76
CA PRO A 219 -11.46 17.33 -14.32
C PRO A 219 -11.36 17.42 -12.78
N GLU A 220 -12.49 17.30 -12.08
CA GLU A 220 -12.57 17.43 -10.62
C GLU A 220 -11.78 16.31 -9.94
N VAL A 221 -11.98 15.06 -10.39
CA VAL A 221 -11.26 13.89 -9.89
C VAL A 221 -9.76 13.99 -10.19
N ILE A 222 -9.40 14.50 -11.37
CA ILE A 222 -8.00 14.66 -11.76
C ILE A 222 -7.32 15.70 -10.88
N GLN A 223 -7.95 16.85 -10.67
CA GLN A 223 -7.43 17.91 -9.80
C GLN A 223 -7.29 17.42 -8.35
N ALA A 224 -8.30 16.73 -7.81
CA ALA A 224 -8.24 16.15 -6.47
C ALA A 224 -7.06 15.16 -6.35
N ASN A 225 -6.87 14.28 -7.33
CA ASN A 225 -5.76 13.33 -7.36
C ASN A 225 -4.39 14.01 -7.44
N ILE A 226 -4.27 15.12 -8.18
CA ILE A 226 -3.02 15.90 -8.26
C ILE A 226 -2.72 16.50 -6.90
N ARG A 227 -3.69 17.21 -6.31
CA ARG A 227 -3.52 17.89 -5.02
C ARG A 227 -3.19 16.93 -3.88
N GLU A 228 -3.94 15.84 -3.76
CA GLU A 228 -3.80 14.92 -2.63
C GLU A 228 -2.49 14.11 -2.68
N VAL A 229 -2.13 13.61 -3.86
CA VAL A 229 -1.09 12.59 -4.01
C VAL A 229 0.19 13.13 -4.66
N LYS A 230 0.07 14.06 -5.61
CA LYS A 230 1.20 14.47 -6.45
C LYS A 230 1.94 15.68 -5.90
N LEU A 231 1.26 16.61 -5.24
CA LEU A 231 1.94 17.71 -4.53
C LEU A 231 2.81 17.21 -3.38
N LYS A 232 2.38 16.14 -2.70
CA LYS A 232 3.17 15.47 -1.65
C LYS A 232 4.29 14.58 -2.22
N SER A 233 4.46 14.51 -3.53
CA SER A 233 5.50 13.69 -4.17
C SER A 233 6.88 14.35 -4.03
N PRO A 234 7.96 13.56 -3.89
CA PRO A 234 9.32 14.10 -3.90
C PRO A 234 9.67 14.94 -5.15
N ASP A 235 8.94 14.73 -6.25
CA ASP A 235 9.11 15.48 -7.50
C ASP A 235 8.86 16.99 -7.34
N TYR A 236 8.01 17.41 -6.39
CA TYR A 236 7.52 18.80 -6.23
C TYR A 236 7.87 19.43 -4.88
N LYS A 237 8.82 18.87 -4.13
CA LYS A 237 9.12 19.27 -2.73
C LYS A 237 9.42 20.77 -2.53
N ASN A 238 9.97 21.44 -3.55
CA ASN A 238 10.41 22.84 -3.49
C ASN A 238 9.68 23.74 -4.52
N VAL A 239 8.51 23.31 -4.98
CA VAL A 239 7.71 24.02 -6.00
C VAL A 239 6.39 24.45 -5.35
N SER A 240 5.86 25.61 -5.72
CA SER A 240 4.54 26.04 -5.21
C SER A 240 3.43 25.07 -5.66
N GLU A 241 2.30 25.05 -4.95
CA GLU A 241 1.17 24.20 -5.32
C GLU A 241 0.66 24.52 -6.73
N GLU A 242 0.56 25.81 -7.06
CA GLU A 242 0.09 26.30 -8.35
C GLU A 242 1.03 25.86 -9.49
N GLU A 243 2.34 26.10 -9.36
CA GLU A 243 3.34 25.69 -10.36
C GLU A 243 3.40 24.17 -10.51
N ALA A 244 3.25 23.42 -9.41
CA ALA A 244 3.26 21.97 -9.44
C ALA A 244 2.02 21.40 -10.14
N VAL A 245 0.85 22.01 -9.96
CA VAL A 245 -0.37 21.66 -10.69
C VAL A 245 -0.19 21.94 -12.19
N GLU A 246 0.33 23.10 -12.56
CA GLU A 246 0.56 23.49 -13.96
C GLU A 246 1.55 22.55 -14.66
N ASP A 247 2.72 22.30 -14.06
CA ASP A 247 3.71 21.35 -14.59
C ASP A 247 3.12 19.94 -14.75
N PHE A 248 2.29 19.51 -13.80
CA PHE A 248 1.67 18.19 -13.85
C PHE A 248 0.60 18.08 -14.94
N LEU A 249 -0.17 19.15 -15.20
CA LEU A 249 -1.13 19.19 -16.30
C LEU A 249 -0.41 19.11 -17.65
N LEU A 250 0.65 19.88 -17.86
CA LEU A 250 1.50 19.80 -19.06
C LEU A 250 2.08 18.39 -19.25
N ARG A 251 2.54 17.77 -18.16
CA ARG A 251 2.97 16.38 -18.18
C ARG A 251 1.87 15.43 -18.65
N ILE A 252 0.62 15.61 -18.23
CA ILE A 252 -0.50 14.79 -18.70
C ILE A 252 -0.68 14.94 -20.21
N GLU A 253 -0.66 16.17 -20.73
CA GLU A 253 -0.79 16.45 -22.17
C GLU A 253 0.27 15.74 -23.01
N LEU A 254 1.53 15.71 -22.55
CA LEU A 254 2.61 14.98 -23.21
C LEU A 254 2.32 13.48 -23.31
N TYR A 255 1.71 12.87 -22.29
CA TYR A 255 1.30 11.46 -22.34
C TYR A 255 0.07 11.23 -23.21
N VAL A 256 -0.86 12.19 -23.28
CA VAL A 256 -2.06 12.10 -24.13
C VAL A 256 -1.68 11.96 -25.61
N LYS A 257 -0.63 12.66 -26.08
CA LYS A 257 -0.13 12.59 -27.46
C LYS A 257 0.24 11.17 -27.92
N GLN A 258 0.58 10.29 -26.99
CA GLN A 258 1.01 8.91 -27.27
C GLN A 258 0.08 7.84 -26.68
N TYR A 259 -1.03 8.24 -26.05
CA TYR A 259 -1.86 7.29 -25.34
C TYR A 259 -2.71 6.47 -26.30
N GLU A 260 -2.46 5.17 -26.30
CA GLU A 260 -3.24 4.17 -27.01
C GLU A 260 -3.95 3.29 -25.97
N PRO A 261 -5.24 3.52 -25.70
CA PRO A 261 -6.02 2.66 -24.81
C PRO A 261 -5.95 1.19 -25.24
N ILE A 262 -6.15 0.26 -24.31
CA ILE A 262 -6.15 -1.17 -24.66
C ILE A 262 -7.22 -1.43 -25.73
N ASP A 263 -6.87 -2.05 -26.84
CA ASP A 263 -7.83 -2.40 -27.89
C ASP A 263 -8.36 -3.83 -27.72
N ASP A 264 -9.58 -3.93 -27.19
CA ASP A 264 -10.25 -5.19 -26.90
C ASP A 264 -10.80 -5.92 -28.13
N LYS A 265 -10.77 -5.29 -29.31
CA LYS A 265 -11.40 -5.82 -30.53
C LYS A 265 -10.41 -6.39 -31.52
N ILE A 266 -9.31 -5.67 -31.79
CA ILE A 266 -8.42 -6.01 -32.91
C ILE A 266 -7.03 -6.40 -32.41
N THR A 267 -6.24 -5.46 -31.91
CA THR A 267 -4.81 -5.68 -31.68
C THR A 267 -4.50 -6.38 -30.36
N GLU A 268 -5.30 -6.15 -29.32
CA GLU A 268 -5.04 -6.63 -27.95
C GLU A 268 -6.15 -7.57 -27.43
N LYS A 269 -7.00 -8.09 -28.33
CA LYS A 269 -8.14 -8.99 -28.03
C LYS A 269 -7.77 -10.29 -27.27
N HIS A 270 -6.48 -10.63 -27.21
CA HIS A 270 -5.97 -11.84 -26.56
C HIS A 270 -5.57 -11.62 -25.10
N TYR A 271 -5.45 -10.36 -24.65
CA TYR A 271 -5.10 -10.03 -23.27
C TYR A 271 -6.24 -10.34 -22.29
N SER A 272 -5.85 -10.61 -21.05
CA SER A 272 -6.75 -10.58 -19.88
C SER A 272 -6.65 -9.21 -19.23
N PHE A 273 -7.78 -8.51 -19.05
CA PHE A 273 -7.75 -7.17 -18.49
C PHE A 273 -9.07 -6.73 -17.83
N ILE A 274 -8.97 -5.66 -17.05
CA ILE A 274 -10.09 -4.83 -16.60
C ILE A 274 -9.81 -3.36 -16.97
N LYS A 275 -10.81 -2.70 -17.57
CA LYS A 275 -10.84 -1.24 -17.73
C LYS A 275 -11.79 -0.66 -16.70
N ILE A 276 -11.31 0.33 -15.96
CA ILE A 276 -12.05 1.05 -14.92
C ILE A 276 -12.29 2.47 -15.43
N TYR A 277 -13.56 2.83 -15.60
CA TYR A 277 -13.96 4.15 -16.07
C TYR A 277 -14.41 5.01 -14.90
N ASN A 278 -13.94 6.26 -14.89
CA ASN A 278 -14.32 7.32 -13.95
C ASN A 278 -14.36 6.84 -12.50
N CYS A 279 -13.23 6.31 -12.00
CA CYS A 279 -13.10 5.89 -10.60
C CYS A 279 -14.11 4.82 -10.12
N GLY A 280 -14.60 3.98 -11.04
CA GLY A 280 -15.42 2.81 -10.71
C GLY A 280 -16.88 2.91 -11.14
N GLU A 281 -17.28 3.97 -11.86
CA GLU A 281 -18.63 4.10 -12.42
C GLU A 281 -18.98 2.97 -13.40
N ARG A 282 -17.99 2.51 -14.18
CA ARG A 282 -18.18 1.45 -15.17
C ARG A 282 -16.92 0.60 -15.30
N PHE A 283 -17.14 -0.69 -15.55
CA PHE A 283 -16.07 -1.66 -15.77
C PHE A 283 -16.23 -2.36 -17.12
N LEU A 284 -15.12 -2.67 -17.78
CA LEU A 284 -15.08 -3.62 -18.89
C LEU A 284 -14.06 -4.72 -18.53
N VAL A 285 -14.55 -5.94 -18.37
CA VAL A 285 -13.75 -7.09 -17.92
C VAL A 285 -13.62 -8.07 -19.08
N HIS A 286 -12.40 -8.52 -19.39
CA HIS A 286 -12.12 -9.37 -20.54
C HIS A 286 -11.21 -10.55 -20.21
N LYS A 287 -11.63 -11.76 -20.59
CA LYS A 287 -10.85 -13.01 -20.54
C LYS A 287 -10.15 -13.28 -19.20
N ILE A 288 -10.91 -13.24 -18.10
CA ILE A 288 -10.38 -13.59 -16.76
C ILE A 288 -9.94 -15.05 -16.69
N ARG A 289 -8.74 -15.27 -16.13
CA ARG A 289 -8.10 -16.58 -15.99
C ARG A 289 -7.66 -16.82 -14.54
N GLY A 290 -8.18 -17.88 -13.95
CA GLY A 290 -7.80 -18.32 -12.60
C GLY A 290 -8.35 -17.44 -11.48
N THR A 291 -8.12 -17.87 -10.24
CA THR A 291 -8.72 -17.29 -9.04
C THR A 291 -8.16 -15.91 -8.70
N ILE A 292 -6.86 -15.67 -8.92
CA ILE A 292 -6.21 -14.38 -8.62
C ILE A 292 -6.84 -13.26 -9.43
N GLN A 293 -7.01 -13.44 -10.75
CA GLN A 293 -7.60 -12.41 -11.60
C GLN A 293 -9.07 -12.13 -11.23
N SER A 294 -9.86 -13.17 -10.90
CA SER A 294 -11.23 -12.99 -10.41
C SER A 294 -11.29 -12.21 -9.10
N ARG A 295 -10.38 -12.50 -8.15
CA ARG A 295 -10.28 -11.75 -6.88
C ARG A 295 -9.85 -10.31 -7.10
N VAL A 296 -8.92 -10.05 -8.02
CA VAL A 296 -8.50 -8.70 -8.40
C VAL A 296 -9.68 -7.91 -8.97
N VAL A 297 -10.44 -8.49 -9.91
CA VAL A 297 -11.64 -7.85 -10.47
C VAL A 297 -12.66 -7.55 -9.36
N TYR A 298 -12.95 -8.54 -8.52
CA TYR A 298 -13.90 -8.39 -7.42
C TYR A 298 -13.50 -7.27 -6.45
N PHE A 299 -12.22 -7.20 -6.07
CA PHE A 299 -11.70 -6.11 -5.22
C PHE A 299 -11.83 -4.75 -5.90
N LEU A 300 -11.37 -4.64 -7.16
CA LEU A 300 -11.38 -3.38 -7.91
C LEU A 300 -12.80 -2.84 -8.15
N MET A 301 -13.81 -3.72 -8.22
CA MET A 301 -15.21 -3.32 -8.35
C MET A 301 -15.83 -2.80 -7.05
N ASN A 302 -15.29 -3.18 -5.88
CA ASN A 302 -15.83 -2.77 -4.57
C ASN A 302 -15.06 -1.62 -3.93
N MET A 303 -13.85 -1.31 -4.40
CA MET A 303 -13.10 -0.18 -3.88
C MET A 303 -13.61 1.15 -4.45
N HIS A 304 -13.57 2.20 -3.64
CA HIS A 304 -13.72 3.57 -4.13
C HIS A 304 -12.57 4.48 -3.66
N VAL A 305 -12.50 5.66 -4.27
CA VAL A 305 -11.44 6.66 -4.05
C VAL A 305 -11.87 7.82 -3.14
N LEU A 306 -13.15 7.93 -2.80
CA LEU A 306 -13.66 8.99 -1.92
C LEU A 306 -12.99 8.94 -0.54
N GLN A 307 -12.67 10.12 0.00
CA GLN A 307 -12.25 10.26 1.38
C GLN A 307 -13.43 9.94 2.29
N ARG A 308 -13.19 9.11 3.30
CA ARG A 308 -14.20 8.64 4.24
C ARG A 308 -13.56 8.28 5.56
N THR A 309 -14.39 8.06 6.57
CA THR A 309 -13.96 7.61 7.88
C THR A 309 -14.69 6.35 8.30
N ILE A 310 -13.93 5.37 8.75
CA ILE A 310 -14.45 4.14 9.35
C ILE A 310 -14.17 4.22 10.84
N TYR A 311 -15.21 4.03 11.65
CA TYR A 311 -15.09 3.93 13.10
C TYR A 311 -15.09 2.47 13.50
N LEU A 312 -14.14 2.09 14.34
CA LEU A 312 -14.01 0.73 14.85
C LEU A 312 -13.92 0.77 16.36
N THR A 313 -14.73 -0.04 17.02
CA THR A 313 -14.59 -0.26 18.46
C THR A 313 -14.95 -1.69 18.84
N ARG A 314 -14.57 -2.07 20.05
CA ARG A 314 -15.04 -3.30 20.67
C ARG A 314 -16.41 -3.05 21.29
N HIS A 315 -17.15 -4.14 21.57
CA HIS A 315 -18.25 -4.07 22.52
C HIS A 315 -17.80 -3.45 23.86
N GLY A 316 -18.74 -2.87 24.61
CA GLY A 316 -18.50 -2.45 25.99
C GLY A 316 -18.05 -3.62 26.86
N GLU A 317 -17.36 -3.34 27.96
CA GLU A 317 -16.88 -4.37 28.89
C GLU A 317 -18.02 -5.34 29.28
N SER A 318 -17.75 -6.64 29.23
CA SER A 318 -18.69 -7.69 29.63
C SER A 318 -18.30 -8.36 30.94
N GLU A 319 -19.25 -9.05 31.58
CA GLU A 319 -18.99 -9.81 32.81
C GLU A 319 -17.86 -10.84 32.63
N MET A 320 -17.77 -11.46 31.46
CA MET A 320 -16.67 -12.37 31.12
C MET A 320 -15.33 -11.65 31.00
N ASN A 321 -15.30 -10.38 30.57
CA ASN A 321 -14.06 -9.61 30.56
C ASN A 321 -13.60 -9.34 32.00
N VAL A 322 -14.50 -8.92 32.89
CA VAL A 322 -14.19 -8.70 34.31
C VAL A 322 -13.61 -9.98 34.94
N GLN A 323 -14.16 -11.14 34.58
CA GLN A 323 -13.69 -12.45 35.03
C GLN A 323 -12.46 -12.99 34.27
N GLN A 324 -11.93 -12.25 33.29
CA GLN A 324 -10.79 -12.64 32.44
C GLN A 324 -10.99 -13.96 31.68
N ARG A 325 -12.24 -14.25 31.31
CA ARG A 325 -12.62 -15.45 30.56
C ARG A 325 -12.69 -15.16 29.06
N ILE A 326 -12.29 -16.13 28.24
CA ILE A 326 -12.29 -16.01 26.78
C ILE A 326 -13.58 -16.59 26.16
N GLY A 327 -14.05 -15.97 25.07
CA GLY A 327 -15.27 -16.38 24.37
C GLY A 327 -16.56 -16.05 25.12
N GLY A 328 -17.59 -16.86 24.90
CA GLY A 328 -18.91 -16.69 25.52
C GLY A 328 -19.73 -15.53 24.96
N ASP A 329 -20.89 -15.31 25.59
CA ASP A 329 -21.87 -14.29 25.20
C ASP A 329 -22.55 -13.69 26.45
N SER A 330 -21.73 -13.32 27.44
CA SER A 330 -22.23 -12.72 28.68
C SER A 330 -22.77 -11.29 28.48
N PRO A 331 -23.67 -10.81 29.35
CA PRO A 331 -24.11 -9.43 29.36
C PRO A 331 -22.97 -8.41 29.54
N LEU A 332 -23.26 -7.14 29.24
CA LEU A 332 -22.39 -6.02 29.57
C LEU A 332 -22.26 -5.86 31.09
N SER A 333 -21.07 -5.47 31.56
CA SER A 333 -20.84 -5.04 32.94
C SER A 333 -21.45 -3.64 33.17
N PRO A 334 -21.56 -3.16 34.42
CA PRO A 334 -21.95 -1.78 34.69
C PRO A 334 -21.09 -0.75 33.93
N ALA A 335 -19.78 -0.97 33.82
CA ALA A 335 -18.89 -0.10 33.04
C ALA A 335 -19.17 -0.20 31.53
N GLY A 336 -19.49 -1.39 31.00
CA GLY A 336 -19.90 -1.55 29.61
C GLY A 336 -21.22 -0.85 29.26
N ILE A 337 -22.16 -0.78 30.22
CA ILE A 337 -23.39 0.00 30.07
C ILE A 337 -23.07 1.51 30.01
N THR A 338 -22.23 2.02 30.92
CA THR A 338 -21.77 3.41 30.88
C THR A 338 -21.06 3.73 29.56
N TYR A 339 -20.25 2.80 29.04
CA TYR A 339 -19.60 2.96 27.73
C TYR A 339 -20.60 3.05 26.58
N THR A 340 -21.72 2.32 26.65
CA THR A 340 -22.78 2.36 25.63
C THR A 340 -23.36 3.78 25.51
N GLU A 341 -23.57 4.45 26.63
CA GLU A 341 -24.05 5.84 26.67
C GLU A 341 -22.99 6.82 26.15
N ALA A 342 -21.74 6.68 26.61
CA ALA A 342 -20.63 7.50 26.16
C ALA A 342 -20.36 7.38 24.65
N LEU A 343 -20.44 6.16 24.11
CA LEU A 343 -20.28 5.89 22.68
C LEU A 343 -21.42 6.54 21.87
N ALA A 344 -22.67 6.39 22.31
CA ALA A 344 -23.80 7.01 21.63
C ALA A 344 -23.68 8.54 21.62
N GLN A 345 -23.27 9.15 22.73
CA GLN A 345 -23.02 10.59 22.81
C GLN A 345 -21.86 11.02 21.89
N TYR A 346 -20.75 10.28 21.90
CA TYR A 346 -19.60 10.55 21.03
C TYR A 346 -20.00 10.52 19.54
N ILE A 347 -20.69 9.47 19.11
CA ILE A 347 -21.13 9.30 17.71
C ILE A 347 -22.15 10.37 17.29
N ALA A 348 -23.07 10.76 18.19
CA ALA A 348 -23.99 11.86 17.92
C ALA A 348 -23.25 13.20 17.71
N ASN A 349 -22.20 13.45 18.50
CA ASN A 349 -21.41 14.68 18.40
C ASN A 349 -20.55 14.76 17.14
N GLU A 350 -20.09 13.62 16.59
CA GLU A 350 -19.38 13.60 15.31
C GLU A 350 -20.28 13.97 14.12
N ASN A 351 -21.62 14.00 14.30
CA ASN A 351 -22.62 14.40 13.30
C ASN A 351 -22.42 13.71 11.93
N ILE A 352 -22.22 12.39 11.98
CA ILE A 352 -21.88 11.58 10.82
C ILE A 352 -23.14 11.35 9.98
N LYS A 353 -23.15 11.92 8.77
CA LYS A 353 -24.26 11.76 7.83
C LYS A 353 -24.35 10.31 7.33
N ASP A 354 -25.57 9.79 7.22
CA ASP A 354 -25.86 8.47 6.63
C ASP A 354 -25.08 7.32 7.29
N LEU A 355 -24.82 7.42 8.60
CA LEU A 355 -24.09 6.42 9.38
C LEU A 355 -24.83 5.08 9.37
N ILE A 356 -24.09 4.01 9.07
CA ILE A 356 -24.51 2.62 9.29
C ILE A 356 -23.72 2.05 10.47
N VAL A 357 -24.36 1.19 11.27
CA VAL A 357 -23.69 0.47 12.36
C VAL A 357 -23.70 -1.02 12.05
N TRP A 358 -22.53 -1.64 12.08
CA TRP A 358 -22.40 -3.10 12.06
C TRP A 358 -22.00 -3.60 13.44
N THR A 359 -22.67 -4.64 13.89
CA THR A 359 -22.31 -5.35 15.12
C THR A 359 -21.94 -6.78 14.80
N SER A 360 -21.21 -7.44 15.70
CA SER A 360 -21.30 -8.90 15.75
C SER A 360 -22.71 -9.35 16.09
N ALA A 361 -23.03 -10.63 15.86
CA ALA A 361 -24.30 -11.23 16.27
C ALA A 361 -24.33 -11.64 17.77
N ARG A 362 -23.34 -11.21 18.57
CA ARG A 362 -23.26 -11.44 20.02
C ARG A 362 -24.00 -10.35 20.80
N GLN A 363 -24.59 -10.72 21.92
CA GLN A 363 -25.38 -9.83 22.77
C GLN A 363 -24.60 -8.57 23.15
N GLN A 364 -23.33 -8.71 23.51
CA GLN A 364 -22.46 -7.61 23.95
C GLN A 364 -22.38 -6.49 22.90
N ALA A 365 -22.14 -6.83 21.64
CA ALA A 365 -22.01 -5.85 20.57
C ALA A 365 -23.35 -5.21 20.21
N ILE A 366 -24.43 -6.00 20.18
CA ILE A 366 -25.79 -5.52 19.92
C ILE A 366 -26.24 -4.55 21.02
N CYS A 367 -26.03 -4.90 22.29
CA CYS A 367 -26.36 -4.02 23.42
C CYS A 367 -25.53 -2.72 23.40
N THR A 368 -24.26 -2.80 23.00
CA THR A 368 -23.40 -1.60 22.87
C THR A 368 -23.90 -0.65 21.78
N ALA A 369 -24.56 -1.16 20.72
CA ALA A 369 -25.16 -0.33 19.67
C ALA A 369 -26.51 0.28 20.07
N ALA A 370 -27.17 -0.22 21.13
CA ALA A 370 -28.60 -0.02 21.37
C ALA A 370 -29.02 1.45 21.58
N LYS A 371 -28.09 2.35 21.91
CA LYS A 371 -28.35 3.78 22.11
C LYS A 371 -27.94 4.66 20.93
N ILE A 372 -27.35 4.08 19.89
CA ILE A 372 -26.93 4.81 18.68
C ILE A 372 -28.12 4.95 17.74
N ASN A 373 -28.45 6.19 17.36
CA ASN A 373 -29.56 6.47 16.45
C ASN A 373 -29.14 6.28 14.98
N ALA A 374 -28.95 5.04 14.56
CA ALA A 374 -28.55 4.66 13.20
C ALA A 374 -29.01 3.24 12.84
N PRO A 375 -29.27 2.95 11.55
CA PRO A 375 -29.53 1.59 11.08
C PRO A 375 -28.41 0.64 11.53
N THR A 376 -28.80 -0.43 12.21
CA THR A 376 -27.86 -1.40 12.80
C THR A 376 -28.06 -2.78 12.19
N GLU A 377 -26.97 -3.39 11.71
CA GLU A 377 -26.96 -4.72 11.11
C GLU A 377 -26.03 -5.68 11.87
N PRO A 378 -26.58 -6.75 12.49
CA PRO A 378 -25.78 -7.79 13.11
C PRO A 378 -25.20 -8.76 12.08
N LEU A 379 -23.87 -8.85 12.01
CA LEU A 379 -23.14 -9.72 11.10
C LEU A 379 -22.48 -10.87 11.88
N LYS A 380 -22.83 -12.12 11.57
CA LYS A 380 -22.16 -13.30 12.15
C LYS A 380 -20.67 -13.35 11.84
N ALA A 381 -20.26 -12.83 10.69
CA ALA A 381 -18.85 -12.72 10.29
C ALA A 381 -18.03 -11.81 11.23
N LEU A 382 -18.67 -10.95 12.04
CA LEU A 382 -18.02 -10.11 13.04
C LEU A 382 -17.96 -10.74 14.43
N ASN A 383 -18.44 -11.98 14.62
CA ASN A 383 -18.32 -12.69 15.90
C ASN A 383 -16.84 -12.88 16.28
N GLY A 384 -16.55 -12.80 17.57
CA GLY A 384 -15.23 -13.05 18.14
C GLY A 384 -14.65 -14.39 17.72
N ILE A 385 -13.32 -14.51 17.77
CA ILE A 385 -12.62 -15.76 17.45
C ILE A 385 -13.16 -16.89 18.30
N ASN A 386 -13.51 -18.02 17.69
CA ASN A 386 -14.00 -19.20 18.40
C ASN A 386 -12.83 -19.88 19.15
N PRO A 387 -12.82 -19.88 20.50
CA PRO A 387 -11.76 -20.53 21.27
C PRO A 387 -11.93 -22.06 21.39
N GLY A 388 -12.96 -22.64 20.75
CA GLY A 388 -13.21 -24.07 20.75
C GLY A 388 -13.39 -24.61 22.17
N MET A 389 -12.66 -25.67 22.49
CA MET A 389 -12.74 -26.31 23.81
C MET A 389 -12.33 -25.40 25.00
N PHE A 390 -11.69 -24.24 24.74
CA PHE A 390 -11.32 -23.29 25.80
C PHE A 390 -12.34 -22.17 26.02
N GLU A 391 -13.52 -22.26 25.40
CA GLU A 391 -14.61 -21.33 25.68
C GLU A 391 -14.97 -21.32 27.16
N GLY A 392 -15.14 -20.14 27.74
CA GLY A 392 -15.45 -20.01 29.16
C GLY A 392 -14.22 -20.01 30.07
N LEU A 393 -13.04 -20.42 29.62
CA LEU A 393 -11.85 -20.52 30.48
C LEU A 393 -11.10 -19.20 30.60
N THR A 394 -10.39 -19.02 31.72
CA THR A 394 -9.36 -17.98 31.85
C THR A 394 -8.06 -18.44 31.22
N TYR A 395 -7.18 -17.50 30.84
CA TYR A 395 -5.84 -17.86 30.36
C TYR A 395 -5.03 -18.64 31.40
N ARG A 396 -5.25 -18.39 32.70
CA ARG A 396 -4.62 -19.17 33.79
C ARG A 396 -5.07 -20.62 33.76
N GLU A 397 -6.38 -20.87 33.70
CA GLU A 397 -6.93 -22.23 33.62
C GLU A 397 -6.40 -22.97 32.37
N VAL A 398 -6.26 -22.29 31.23
CA VAL A 398 -5.68 -22.90 30.02
C VAL A 398 -4.20 -23.22 30.22
N ALA A 399 -3.41 -22.32 30.80
CA ALA A 399 -1.98 -22.55 31.05
C ALA A 399 -1.73 -23.71 32.05
N GLU A 400 -2.59 -23.85 33.05
CA GLU A 400 -2.50 -24.92 34.06
C GLU A 400 -2.96 -26.28 33.53
N ARG A 401 -4.09 -26.32 32.80
CA ARG A 401 -4.70 -27.56 32.33
C ARG A 401 -4.15 -28.04 30.98
N TYR A 402 -3.71 -27.12 30.13
CA TYR A 402 -3.27 -27.38 28.74
C TYR A 402 -1.96 -26.63 28.41
N PRO A 403 -0.85 -26.88 29.13
CA PRO A 403 0.40 -26.12 28.98
C PRO A 403 0.99 -26.20 27.56
N GLU A 404 0.88 -27.36 26.89
CA GLU A 404 1.36 -27.54 25.52
C GLU A 404 0.60 -26.68 24.51
N GLU A 405 -0.73 -26.62 24.62
CA GLU A 405 -1.60 -25.81 23.76
C GLU A 405 -1.36 -24.32 24.00
N PHE A 406 -1.21 -23.92 25.27
CA PHE A 406 -0.90 -22.53 25.63
C PHE A 406 0.45 -22.09 25.03
N ALA A 407 1.48 -22.92 25.12
CA ALA A 407 2.79 -22.70 24.52
C ALA A 407 2.76 -22.73 22.98
N ALA A 408 2.02 -23.66 22.37
CA ALA A 408 1.85 -23.75 20.92
C ALA A 408 1.21 -22.47 20.35
N ARG A 409 0.18 -21.95 21.04
CA ARG A 409 -0.44 -20.67 20.68
C ARG A 409 0.51 -19.50 20.78
N ASP A 410 1.38 -19.47 21.79
CA ASP A 410 2.36 -18.39 21.94
C ASP A 410 3.45 -18.41 20.86
N ARG A 411 3.91 -19.61 20.49
CA ARG A 411 4.91 -19.79 19.41
C ARG A 411 4.40 -19.30 18.06
N SER A 412 3.15 -19.59 17.73
CA SER A 412 2.59 -19.30 16.39
C SER A 412 1.15 -18.79 16.46
N LYS A 413 0.94 -17.68 17.15
CA LYS A 413 -0.41 -17.16 17.47
C LYS A 413 -1.31 -16.90 16.26
N TYR A 414 -0.73 -16.60 15.09
CA TYR A 414 -1.51 -16.40 13.87
C TYR A 414 -2.07 -17.71 13.29
N TYR A 415 -1.21 -18.75 13.20
CA TYR A 415 -1.55 -20.02 12.58
C TYR A 415 -2.11 -21.05 13.56
N TYR A 416 -1.89 -20.86 14.86
CA TYR A 416 -2.45 -21.72 15.89
C TYR A 416 -3.98 -21.69 15.82
N ARG A 417 -4.57 -22.87 15.62
CA ARG A 417 -6.02 -23.09 15.65
C ARG A 417 -6.37 -23.74 16.97
N TYR A 418 -7.29 -23.12 17.71
CA TYR A 418 -7.83 -23.74 18.92
C TYR A 418 -8.46 -25.11 18.59
N PRO A 419 -8.33 -26.14 19.45
CA PRO A 419 -9.02 -27.40 19.23
C PRO A 419 -10.55 -27.21 19.20
N GLY A 420 -11.17 -27.56 18.07
CA GLY A 420 -12.59 -27.31 17.82
C GLY A 420 -12.96 -25.84 17.58
N GLY A 421 -11.97 -24.97 17.35
CA GLY A 421 -12.15 -23.53 17.18
C GLY A 421 -11.45 -22.96 15.94
N GLU A 422 -11.10 -21.67 16.02
CA GLU A 422 -10.52 -20.89 14.92
C GLU A 422 -9.07 -20.47 15.20
N SER A 423 -8.31 -20.21 14.14
CA SER A 423 -7.06 -19.44 14.15
C SER A 423 -7.30 -17.99 13.70
N TYR A 424 -6.30 -17.11 13.80
CA TYR A 424 -6.39 -15.80 13.15
C TYR A 424 -6.40 -15.92 11.63
N HIS A 425 -5.73 -16.93 11.06
CA HIS A 425 -5.81 -17.23 9.64
C HIS A 425 -7.25 -17.56 9.18
N ASP A 426 -7.99 -18.36 9.97
CA ASP A 426 -9.41 -18.63 9.70
C ASP A 426 -10.26 -17.37 9.82
N LEU A 427 -9.94 -16.52 10.79
CA LEU A 427 -10.63 -15.26 11.00
C LEU A 427 -10.43 -14.28 9.84
N VAL A 428 -9.22 -14.20 9.27
CA VAL A 428 -8.92 -13.42 8.06
C VAL A 428 -9.77 -13.91 6.88
N ALA A 429 -9.82 -15.22 6.64
CA ALA A 429 -10.65 -15.79 5.58
C ALA A 429 -12.15 -15.49 5.78
N ARG A 430 -12.64 -15.58 7.02
CA ARG A 430 -14.04 -15.24 7.37
C ARG A 430 -14.36 -13.76 7.21
N LEU A 431 -13.38 -12.88 7.43
CA LEU A 431 -13.55 -11.43 7.35
C LEU A 431 -13.34 -10.87 5.94
N GLU A 432 -12.90 -11.67 4.96
CA GLU A 432 -12.70 -11.20 3.58
C GLU A 432 -13.95 -10.49 3.01
N PRO A 433 -15.19 -11.03 3.12
CA PRO A 433 -16.38 -10.31 2.66
C PRO A 433 -16.63 -9.01 3.41
N VAL A 434 -16.34 -8.97 4.72
CA VAL A 434 -16.48 -7.75 5.54
C VAL A 434 -15.50 -6.66 5.08
N ILE A 435 -14.27 -7.04 4.72
CA ILE A 435 -13.28 -6.10 4.16
C ILE A 435 -13.74 -5.54 2.81
N MET A 436 -14.40 -6.34 1.97
CA MET A 436 -14.94 -5.83 0.70
C MET A 436 -16.02 -4.79 0.92
N GLU A 437 -16.93 -5.04 1.87
CA GLU A 437 -17.98 -4.11 2.21
C GLU A 437 -17.43 -2.85 2.91
N LEU A 438 -16.39 -2.98 3.74
CA LEU A 438 -15.63 -1.85 4.30
C LEU A 438 -14.92 -1.03 3.21
N GLU A 439 -14.48 -1.67 2.12
CA GLU A 439 -13.90 -0.96 0.99
C GLU A 439 -14.95 -0.23 0.13
N ARG A 440 -16.23 -0.60 0.26
CA ARG A 440 -17.38 -0.04 -0.45
C ARG A 440 -18.15 1.02 0.35
N ALA A 441 -18.25 0.86 1.67
CA ALA A 441 -19.05 1.73 2.54
C ALA A 441 -18.38 3.10 2.78
N GLU A 442 -19.15 4.17 2.93
CA GLU A 442 -18.62 5.50 3.26
C GLU A 442 -18.46 5.66 4.78
N ASN A 443 -19.56 5.97 5.46
CA ASN A 443 -19.59 6.26 6.89
C ASN A 443 -20.12 5.06 7.68
N LEU A 444 -19.21 4.32 8.32
CA LEU A 444 -19.53 3.06 8.99
C LEU A 444 -18.90 2.99 10.38
N LEU A 445 -19.70 2.57 11.36
CA LEU A 445 -19.24 2.17 12.68
C LEU A 445 -19.31 0.64 12.82
N VAL A 446 -18.18 0.02 13.16
CA VAL A 446 -18.08 -1.42 13.42
C VAL A 446 -17.86 -1.66 14.92
N ILE A 447 -18.81 -2.34 15.57
CA ILE A 447 -18.74 -2.77 16.96
C ILE A 447 -18.51 -4.28 17.01
N CYS A 448 -17.29 -4.69 17.34
CA CYS A 448 -16.90 -6.10 17.28
C CYS A 448 -16.08 -6.55 18.51
N HIS A 449 -15.11 -7.44 18.28
CA HIS A 449 -14.36 -8.16 19.30
C HIS A 449 -12.87 -7.94 19.13
N GLN A 450 -12.07 -8.19 20.18
CA GLN A 450 -10.63 -7.93 20.16
C GLN A 450 -9.91 -8.57 18.96
N ALA A 451 -10.13 -9.86 18.69
CA ALA A 451 -9.46 -10.55 17.58
C ALA A 451 -9.93 -10.08 16.20
N VAL A 452 -11.23 -9.77 16.06
CA VAL A 452 -11.83 -9.26 14.81
C VAL A 452 -11.29 -7.88 14.48
N ALA A 453 -11.28 -6.97 15.47
CA ALA A 453 -10.74 -5.63 15.33
C ALA A 453 -9.26 -5.66 14.94
N ARG A 454 -8.46 -6.58 15.50
CA ARG A 454 -7.06 -6.79 15.08
C ARG A 454 -6.93 -7.14 13.60
N CYS A 455 -7.77 -8.06 13.10
CA CYS A 455 -7.73 -8.44 11.68
C CYS A 455 -8.10 -7.26 10.76
N ILE A 456 -9.14 -6.49 11.12
CA ILE A 456 -9.56 -5.29 10.37
C ILE A 456 -8.45 -4.23 10.39
N LEU A 457 -7.86 -3.97 11.55
CA LEU A 457 -6.75 -3.02 11.67
C LEU A 457 -5.52 -3.47 10.90
N ALA A 458 -5.17 -4.76 10.94
CA ALA A 458 -4.05 -5.27 10.16
C ALA A 458 -4.25 -5.07 8.65
N TYR A 459 -5.49 -5.16 8.15
CA TYR A 459 -5.80 -4.81 6.77
C TYR A 459 -5.52 -3.33 6.48
N PHE A 460 -6.08 -2.40 7.26
CA PHE A 460 -5.94 -0.97 6.99
C PHE A 460 -4.52 -0.42 7.25
N LEU A 461 -3.82 -1.01 8.22
CA LEU A 461 -2.49 -0.61 8.66
C LEU A 461 -1.36 -1.43 8.01
N ASP A 462 -1.70 -2.33 7.07
CA ASP A 462 -0.77 -3.16 6.30
C ASP A 462 0.21 -3.93 7.22
N LYS A 463 -0.34 -4.60 8.24
CA LYS A 463 0.43 -5.41 9.19
C LYS A 463 0.52 -6.85 8.74
N ASP A 464 1.72 -7.40 8.85
CA ASP A 464 1.98 -8.80 8.53
C ASP A 464 1.33 -9.77 9.55
N PRO A 465 1.22 -11.06 9.18
CA PRO A 465 0.65 -12.08 10.06
C PRO A 465 1.31 -12.23 11.44
N GLU A 466 2.59 -11.88 11.58
CA GLU A 466 3.30 -12.00 12.85
C GLU A 466 2.88 -10.91 13.84
N HIS A 467 2.63 -9.69 13.34
CA HIS A 467 2.22 -8.55 14.16
C HIS A 467 0.70 -8.49 14.41
N LEU A 468 -0.12 -8.96 13.46
CA LEU A 468 -1.59 -8.89 13.51
C LEU A 468 -2.20 -9.35 14.86
N PRO A 469 -1.85 -10.53 15.43
CA PRO A 469 -2.43 -11.02 16.69
C PRO A 469 -2.08 -10.21 17.94
N TYR A 470 -1.20 -9.21 17.80
CA TYR A 470 -0.65 -8.40 18.89
C TYR A 470 -0.95 -6.91 18.73
N ILE A 471 -1.76 -6.51 17.75
CA ILE A 471 -2.25 -5.13 17.66
C ILE A 471 -3.04 -4.80 18.95
N LYS A 472 -2.79 -3.64 19.53
CA LYS A 472 -3.49 -3.16 20.73
C LYS A 472 -4.86 -2.62 20.33
N VAL A 473 -5.91 -3.17 20.93
CA VAL A 473 -7.31 -2.74 20.75
C VAL A 473 -7.95 -2.71 22.14
N PRO A 474 -7.75 -1.64 22.92
CA PRO A 474 -8.31 -1.52 24.26
C PRO A 474 -9.84 -1.55 24.25
N LEU A 475 -10.45 -1.90 25.40
CA LEU A 475 -11.87 -1.65 25.62
C LEU A 475 -12.12 -0.13 25.69
N HIS A 476 -13.38 0.24 25.49
CA HIS A 476 -13.90 1.61 25.65
C HIS A 476 -13.16 2.69 24.84
N THR A 477 -12.54 2.28 23.73
CA THR A 477 -11.78 3.16 22.85
C THR A 477 -12.38 3.11 21.46
N VAL A 478 -12.67 4.27 20.87
CA VAL A 478 -13.05 4.39 19.47
C VAL A 478 -11.78 4.55 18.64
N ILE A 479 -11.65 3.76 17.59
CA ILE A 479 -10.57 3.86 16.62
C ILE A 479 -11.13 4.47 15.34
N LYS A 480 -10.68 5.68 15.00
CA LYS A 480 -11.05 6.39 13.78
C LYS A 480 -10.02 6.09 12.71
N LEU A 481 -10.46 5.52 11.59
CA LEU A 481 -9.63 5.18 10.44
C LEU A 481 -9.99 6.07 9.27
N THR A 482 -9.01 6.81 8.76
CA THR A 482 -9.14 7.65 7.56
C THR A 482 -8.19 7.12 6.49
N PRO A 483 -8.68 6.31 5.54
CA PRO A 483 -7.86 5.77 4.46
C PRO A 483 -7.27 6.88 3.59
N MET A 484 -5.98 6.78 3.28
CA MET A 484 -5.24 7.74 2.45
C MET A 484 -4.57 7.02 1.28
N ALA A 485 -4.06 7.79 0.31
CA ALA A 485 -3.44 7.21 -0.88
C ALA A 485 -2.22 6.30 -0.62
N TYR A 486 -1.50 6.53 0.49
CA TYR A 486 -0.30 5.77 0.84
C TYR A 486 -0.46 4.99 2.15
N GLY A 487 -1.68 4.81 2.67
CA GLY A 487 -1.87 4.12 3.94
C GLY A 487 -3.20 4.43 4.60
N CYS A 488 -3.18 4.55 5.92
CA CYS A 488 -4.35 4.88 6.72
C CYS A 488 -3.90 5.72 7.92
N MET A 489 -4.63 6.79 8.20
CA MET A 489 -4.51 7.51 9.46
C MET A 489 -5.38 6.80 10.50
N MET A 490 -4.81 6.55 11.67
CA MET A 490 -5.49 5.93 12.80
C MET A 490 -5.45 6.88 13.99
N GLU A 491 -6.61 7.22 14.53
CA GLU A 491 -6.73 7.97 15.77
C GLU A 491 -7.39 7.07 16.82
N SER A 492 -6.81 7.02 18.02
CA SER A 492 -7.38 6.27 19.15
C SER A 492 -7.95 7.23 20.18
N ILE A 493 -9.25 7.10 20.41
CA ILE A 493 -10.07 8.03 21.20
C ILE A 493 -10.64 7.24 22.37
N PRO A 494 -9.94 7.19 23.52
CA PRO A 494 -10.46 6.56 24.72
C PRO A 494 -11.64 7.39 25.25
N LEU A 495 -12.79 6.76 25.44
CA LEU A 495 -13.91 7.40 26.13
C LEU A 495 -13.68 7.25 27.63
N SER A 496 -14.09 8.26 28.42
CA SER A 496 -13.81 8.37 29.87
C SER A 496 -14.58 7.35 30.72
N VAL A 497 -14.41 6.06 30.44
CA VAL A 497 -15.03 4.92 31.11
C VAL A 497 -13.97 3.84 31.30
N GLU A 498 -13.65 3.53 32.56
CA GLU A 498 -12.65 2.51 32.89
C GLU A 498 -13.05 1.13 32.36
N ALA A 499 -12.05 0.30 32.07
CA ALA A 499 -12.23 -1.10 31.71
C ALA A 499 -11.02 -1.93 32.14
N VAL A 500 -11.24 -3.23 32.28
CA VAL A 500 -10.15 -4.20 32.43
C VAL A 500 -9.27 -4.26 31.18
N ASN A 501 -7.98 -4.50 31.37
CA ASN A 501 -7.09 -4.80 30.27
C ASN A 501 -7.22 -6.28 29.86
N THR A 502 -7.46 -6.52 28.57
CA THR A 502 -7.54 -7.87 27.97
C THR A 502 -6.40 -8.14 26.97
N HIS A 503 -5.42 -7.23 26.89
CA HIS A 503 -4.26 -7.35 26.03
C HIS A 503 -3.17 -8.19 26.71
N ARG A 504 -2.60 -9.13 25.96
CA ARG A 504 -1.41 -9.88 26.34
C ARG A 504 -0.37 -9.76 25.25
N SER A 505 0.82 -9.24 25.57
CA SER A 505 1.90 -9.08 24.60
C SER A 505 2.48 -10.42 24.17
N LYS A 506 3.34 -10.37 23.16
CA LYS A 506 4.08 -11.55 22.68
C LYS A 506 5.10 -11.98 23.74
N PRO A 507 5.00 -13.20 24.27
CA PRO A 507 5.96 -13.67 25.27
C PRO A 507 7.32 -13.95 24.61
N LYS A 508 8.39 -13.78 25.38
CA LYS A 508 9.77 -14.08 24.93
C LYS A 508 10.05 -15.59 24.99
N ASN A 509 9.67 -16.21 26.11
CA ASN A 509 9.77 -17.64 26.32
C ASN A 509 8.44 -18.30 25.99
N CYS A 510 8.43 -19.32 25.14
CA CYS A 510 7.23 -20.09 24.79
C CYS A 510 7.36 -21.58 25.12
N ASP A 511 8.23 -21.93 26.07
CA ASP A 511 8.38 -23.30 26.55
C ASP A 511 7.11 -23.78 27.26
N PRO A 512 6.62 -25.02 26.98
CA PRO A 512 5.46 -25.59 27.66
C PRO A 512 5.66 -25.81 29.17
N HIS A 513 6.89 -25.96 29.64
CA HIS A 513 7.23 -26.20 31.04
C HIS A 513 7.62 -24.93 31.81
N ARG A 514 7.53 -23.74 31.19
CA ARG A 514 7.77 -22.48 31.90
C ARG A 514 6.73 -22.29 33.02
N PRO A 515 7.09 -21.64 34.16
CA PRO A 515 6.15 -21.36 35.23
C PRO A 515 4.90 -20.63 34.73
N VAL A 516 3.72 -20.98 35.25
CA VAL A 516 2.44 -20.34 34.87
C VAL A 516 2.48 -18.83 35.11
N ALA A 517 3.11 -18.37 36.20
CA ALA A 517 3.31 -16.95 36.46
C ALA A 517 4.09 -16.26 35.33
N GLU A 518 5.13 -16.89 34.80
CA GLU A 518 5.89 -16.38 33.65
C GLU A 518 5.05 -16.42 32.36
N ALA A 519 4.30 -17.50 32.12
CA ALA A 519 3.41 -17.65 30.99
C ALA A 519 2.30 -16.58 30.95
N LEU A 520 1.90 -16.08 32.12
CA LEU A 520 0.89 -15.06 32.31
C LEU A 520 1.46 -13.64 32.54
N ASN A 521 2.78 -13.47 32.57
CA ASN A 521 3.39 -12.16 32.82
C ASN A 521 2.82 -11.12 31.84
N GLU A 522 2.37 -10.00 32.42
CA GLU A 522 1.53 -8.90 31.88
C GLU A 522 0.02 -8.92 32.20
N PHE A 523 -0.51 -9.93 32.90
CA PHE A 523 -1.89 -9.87 33.42
C PHE A 523 -2.02 -9.21 34.80
N LEU A 524 -0.95 -8.61 35.35
CA LEU A 524 -1.04 -7.88 36.62
C LEU A 524 -2.15 -6.83 36.50
N GLU A 525 -3.05 -6.84 37.49
CA GLU A 525 -4.36 -6.20 37.61
C GLU A 525 -4.32 -4.67 37.48
N VAL A 526 -3.83 -4.15 36.37
CA VAL A 526 -3.92 -2.73 36.05
C VAL A 526 -5.25 -2.55 35.34
N ARG A 527 -6.30 -2.20 36.09
CA ARG A 527 -7.39 -1.42 35.52
C ARG A 527 -6.70 -0.25 34.83
N SER A 528 -6.88 -0.11 33.51
CA SER A 528 -6.25 1.02 32.82
C SER A 528 -6.86 2.28 33.41
N GLU A 529 -6.09 3.02 34.21
CA GLU A 529 -6.47 4.35 34.66
C GLU A 529 -6.70 5.19 33.41
N THR A 530 -7.96 5.38 33.01
CA THR A 530 -8.32 6.38 32.01
C THR A 530 -8.25 7.74 32.69
N LYS A 531 -7.04 8.22 32.99
CA LYS A 531 -6.81 9.66 32.88
C LYS A 531 -7.18 10.02 31.44
N THR A 532 -7.88 11.12 31.23
CA THR A 532 -8.13 11.71 29.90
C THR A 532 -6.81 11.81 29.15
N GLY A 533 -6.45 10.73 28.45
CA GLY A 533 -5.18 10.61 27.76
C GLY A 533 -5.29 11.36 26.45
N PRO A 534 -4.19 11.97 25.97
CA PRO A 534 -4.22 12.67 24.69
C PRO A 534 -4.65 11.71 23.58
N THR A 535 -5.56 12.17 22.71
CA THR A 535 -5.87 11.50 21.44
C THR A 535 -4.56 11.14 20.77
N THR A 536 -4.32 9.84 20.58
CA THR A 536 -3.09 9.38 19.94
C THR A 536 -3.34 9.26 18.46
N ILE A 537 -2.65 10.07 17.67
CA ILE A 537 -2.71 10.04 16.21
C ILE A 537 -1.51 9.26 15.69
N GLN A 538 -1.79 8.18 14.95
CA GLN A 538 -0.80 7.38 14.26
C GLN A 538 -1.03 7.52 12.76
N ILE A 539 -0.06 8.10 12.06
CA ILE A 539 -0.07 8.14 10.59
C ILE A 539 0.85 7.03 10.09
N ILE A 540 0.27 6.01 9.47
CA ILE A 540 1.04 4.91 8.91
C ILE A 540 1.17 5.11 7.40
N TYR A 541 2.36 5.51 6.97
CA TYR A 541 2.75 5.58 5.55
C TYR A 541 3.36 4.25 5.09
N GLN A 542 2.91 3.77 3.94
CA GLN A 542 3.58 2.70 3.20
C GLN A 542 4.80 3.30 2.47
N ASN A 543 5.93 3.50 3.14
CA ASN A 543 7.20 3.65 2.43
C ASN A 543 8.11 2.50 2.81
N ALA A 544 8.79 1.94 1.81
CA ALA A 544 9.81 0.92 1.98
C ALA A 544 10.82 1.39 3.06
N GLY A 545 10.74 0.81 4.25
CA GLY A 545 11.76 0.92 5.28
C GLY A 545 11.86 2.22 6.10
N THR A 546 10.79 3.00 6.31
CA THR A 546 10.87 4.17 7.22
C THR A 546 9.91 4.08 8.42
N ALA A 547 10.40 4.59 9.55
CA ALA A 547 9.85 4.42 10.90
C ALA A 547 8.39 4.93 11.06
N ILE A 548 7.67 4.29 11.99
CA ILE A 548 6.36 4.74 12.48
C ILE A 548 6.55 6.07 13.19
N GLU A 549 6.01 7.17 12.66
CA GLU A 549 5.95 8.45 13.38
C GLU A 549 4.70 8.46 14.27
N THR A 550 4.92 8.45 15.59
CA THR A 550 3.89 8.70 16.60
C THR A 550 3.97 10.15 17.06
N THR A 551 2.87 10.89 16.94
CA THR A 551 2.76 12.27 17.41
C THR A 551 1.62 12.41 18.43
N ASP A 552 1.74 13.35 19.35
CA ASP A 552 0.61 13.78 20.18
C ASP A 552 -0.37 14.65 19.38
N ALA A 553 -1.47 15.06 20.01
CA ALA A 553 -2.50 15.92 19.42
C ALA A 553 -2.00 17.32 18.99
N TYR A 554 -0.75 17.68 19.34
CA TYR A 554 -0.11 18.96 18.98
C TYR A 554 1.02 18.79 17.95
N GLY A 555 1.22 17.58 17.40
CA GLY A 555 2.24 17.31 16.39
C GLY A 555 3.65 17.08 16.96
N ASN A 556 3.81 16.94 18.28
CA ASN A 556 5.12 16.64 18.86
C ASN A 556 5.46 15.16 18.69
N ARG A 557 6.67 14.86 18.21
CA ARG A 557 7.17 13.48 18.10
C ARG A 557 7.31 12.83 19.47
N ILE A 558 6.64 11.70 19.67
CA ILE A 558 6.83 10.85 20.86
C ILE A 558 8.09 10.00 20.61
N GLN A 559 9.23 10.38 21.21
CA GLN A 559 10.45 9.57 21.15
C GLN A 559 10.24 8.23 21.86
N ARG A 560 10.52 7.11 21.17
CA ARG A 560 10.78 5.83 21.82
C ARG A 560 12.07 5.94 22.60
N ARG A 561 12.01 5.81 23.94
CA ARG A 561 13.18 5.41 24.73
C ARG A 561 13.42 3.92 24.47
N ASP A 562 14.31 3.60 23.54
CA ASP A 562 14.91 2.27 23.50
C ASP A 562 15.80 2.12 24.74
N SER A 563 15.35 1.32 25.69
CA SER A 563 16.08 0.99 26.91
C SER A 563 17.27 0.09 26.57
N ILE A 564 18.46 0.68 26.48
CA ILE A 564 19.72 -0.03 26.73
C ILE A 564 19.85 -0.15 28.25
N ILE A 565 19.85 -1.40 28.72
CA ILE A 565 20.21 -1.77 30.07
C ILE A 565 21.71 -1.44 30.25
N GLY A 566 22.01 -0.55 31.19
CA GLY A 566 23.35 -0.28 31.69
C GLY A 566 23.23 0.24 33.11
N ASP A 567 23.75 -0.53 34.07
CA ASP A 567 23.80 -0.23 35.50
C ASP A 567 24.34 1.18 35.79
N VAL A 568 23.58 1.98 36.55
CA VAL A 568 24.15 3.01 37.44
C VAL A 568 23.30 3.07 38.71
N SER A 569 23.99 2.95 39.85
CA SER A 569 23.47 2.96 41.21
C SER A 569 22.87 4.32 41.62
N PRO A 570 22.06 4.37 42.70
CA PRO A 570 21.28 5.55 43.06
C PRO A 570 22.11 6.49 43.95
N ASN A 571 22.39 7.70 43.46
CA ASN A 571 22.59 8.90 44.27
C ASN A 571 22.74 10.12 43.35
N ASN A 572 21.65 10.87 43.16
CA ASN A 572 21.66 12.33 43.22
C ASN A 572 20.24 12.87 42.94
N SER A 573 19.65 13.39 44.01
CA SER A 573 18.59 14.39 44.02
C SER A 573 18.99 15.65 43.24
N PHE A 574 18.08 16.25 42.47
CA PHE A 574 17.61 17.65 42.60
C PHE A 574 16.51 17.95 41.55
N PRO A 575 15.54 18.84 41.86
CA PRO A 575 14.29 19.02 41.13
C PRO A 575 14.44 20.10 40.04
N LEU A 576 13.66 19.98 38.96
CA LEU A 576 13.44 21.10 38.05
C LEU A 576 11.95 21.45 37.99
N SER A 577 11.68 22.65 38.51
CA SER A 577 10.45 23.39 38.48
C SER A 577 10.03 23.76 37.05
N TYR A 578 8.73 23.65 36.81
CA TYR A 578 8.02 24.39 35.76
C TYR A 578 8.14 25.89 36.04
N ASP A 579 8.55 26.68 35.04
CA ASP A 579 8.01 28.02 34.79
C ASP A 579 8.49 28.60 33.44
N SER A 580 7.58 29.36 32.82
CA SER A 580 7.75 30.35 31.74
C SER A 580 7.96 29.92 30.27
N ILE A 581 6.83 29.87 29.54
CA ILE A 581 6.48 30.70 28.36
C ILE A 581 7.65 31.25 27.51
N ILE A 582 7.75 30.78 26.25
CA ILE A 582 7.53 31.51 24.96
C ILE A 582 7.38 30.46 23.86
#